data_AF-A0A2R6FQP1-F1
#
_entry.id   AF-A0A2R6FQP1-F1
#
_cell.length_a   1.000
_cell.length_b   1.000
_cell.length_c   1.000
_cell.angle_alpha   90.00
_cell.angle_beta   90.00
_cell.angle_gamma   90.00
#
_symmetry.space_group_name_H-M   'P 1'
#
loop_
_entity.id
_entity.type
_entity.pdbx_description
1 polymer ?
#
loop_
_entity_poly.entity_id
_entity_poly.type
_entity_poly.pdbx_seq_one_letter_code
_entity_poly.pdbx_strand_id
1 'polypeptide(L)'
;MERWRDEPEVRLTLALLAGSAVLIGVGTAGVGGSVALVAALAALAVLANVGGRALLDSAWRRVDLHAYAADLWVGVLVAAVAVAAAPDATPGEVQALGGLVGLAGMVNYFLRPVYRLVYGLGRRLASQ
;
A
#
# COMPACT_ATOMS: atom_id res chain seq x y z
N MET A 1 19.24 -13.14 -5.62
CA MET A 1 18.23 -12.22 -5.05
C MET A 1 17.64 -11.44 -6.20
N GLU A 2 16.33 -11.55 -6.38
CA GLU A 2 15.62 -11.06 -7.54
C GLU A 2 15.45 -9.53 -7.47
N ARG A 3 16.23 -8.79 -8.27
CA ARG A 3 16.28 -7.31 -8.30
C ARG A 3 14.93 -6.59 -8.46
N TRP A 4 13.89 -7.28 -8.94
CA TRP A 4 12.57 -6.69 -9.12
C TRP A 4 11.93 -6.29 -7.78
N ARG A 5 12.35 -6.90 -6.67
CA ARG A 5 11.74 -6.71 -5.35
C ARG A 5 12.03 -5.36 -4.68
N ASP A 6 13.17 -4.76 -5.03
CA ASP A 6 13.61 -3.46 -4.52
C ASP A 6 13.01 -2.29 -5.30
N GLU A 7 12.31 -2.56 -6.40
CA GLU A 7 11.73 -1.52 -7.25
C GLU A 7 10.56 -0.83 -6.50
N PRO A 8 10.61 0.51 -6.32
CA PRO A 8 9.65 1.25 -5.48
C PRO A 8 8.20 1.05 -5.94
N GLU A 9 7.98 0.89 -7.25
CA GLU A 9 6.65 0.67 -7.79
C GLU A 9 6.09 -0.75 -7.50
N VAL A 10 6.92 -1.78 -7.27
CA VAL A 10 6.41 -3.06 -6.68
C VAL A 10 5.98 -2.86 -5.25
N ARG A 11 6.83 -2.19 -4.45
CA ARG A 11 6.60 -2.01 -3.02
C ARG A 11 5.30 -1.25 -2.79
N LEU A 12 5.06 -0.20 -3.59
CA LEU A 12 3.78 0.52 -3.61
C LEU A 12 2.60 -0.38 -4.00
N THR A 13 2.74 -1.21 -5.04
CA THR A 13 1.68 -2.16 -5.46
C THR A 13 1.29 -3.07 -4.30
N LEU A 14 2.28 -3.69 -3.65
CA LEU A 14 2.04 -4.61 -2.54
C LEU A 14 1.46 -3.90 -1.31
N ALA A 15 1.91 -2.68 -1.03
CA ALA A 15 1.31 -1.86 0.02
C ALA A 15 -0.17 -1.59 -0.27
N LEU A 16 -0.53 -1.17 -1.48
CA LEU A 16 -1.92 -0.94 -1.87
C LEU A 16 -2.76 -2.23 -1.80
N LEU A 17 -2.21 -3.37 -2.23
CA LEU A 17 -2.90 -4.66 -2.09
C LEU A 17 -3.11 -5.05 -0.62
N ALA A 18 -2.16 -4.75 0.28
CA ALA A 18 -2.32 -4.98 1.71
C ALA A 18 -3.41 -4.06 2.30
N GLY A 19 -3.43 -2.77 1.93
CA GLY A 19 -4.49 -1.84 2.32
C GLY A 19 -5.87 -2.29 1.82
N SER A 20 -5.94 -2.76 0.58
CA SER A 20 -7.13 -3.38 -0.01
C SER A 20 -7.60 -4.58 0.81
N ALA A 21 -6.70 -5.50 1.16
CA ALA A 21 -7.04 -6.69 1.95
C ALA A 21 -7.57 -6.32 3.34
N VAL A 22 -6.99 -5.29 3.98
CA VAL A 22 -7.48 -4.76 5.26
C VAL A 22 -8.91 -4.24 5.12
N LEU A 23 -9.18 -3.36 4.15
CA LEU A 23 -10.52 -2.80 3.96
C LEU A 23 -11.56 -3.85 3.58
N ILE A 24 -11.20 -4.77 2.68
CA ILE A 24 -12.09 -5.89 2.33
C ILE A 24 -12.38 -6.73 3.58
N GLY A 25 -11.36 -7.09 4.36
CA GLY A 25 -11.52 -7.85 5.60
C GLY A 25 -12.46 -7.16 6.60
N VAL A 26 -12.25 -5.87 6.84
CA VAL A 26 -13.08 -5.03 7.72
C VAL A 26 -14.53 -4.96 7.22
N GLY A 27 -14.73 -4.69 5.93
CA GLY A 27 -16.07 -4.65 5.32
C GLY A 27 -16.78 -6.01 5.39
N THR A 28 -16.06 -7.12 5.11
CA THR A 28 -16.62 -8.48 5.23
C THR A 28 -16.96 -8.86 6.67
N ALA A 29 -16.28 -8.27 7.66
CA ALA A 29 -16.61 -8.42 9.08
C ALA A 29 -17.84 -7.59 9.50
N GLY A 30 -18.47 -6.86 8.58
CA GLY A 30 -19.67 -6.07 8.85
C GLY A 30 -19.38 -4.68 9.43
N VAL A 31 -18.14 -4.20 9.36
CA VAL A 31 -17.76 -2.89 9.90
C VAL A 31 -17.89 -1.82 8.81
N GLY A 32 -18.71 -0.81 9.07
CA GLY A 32 -18.86 0.36 8.21
C GLY A 32 -17.78 1.43 8.47
N GLY A 33 -17.78 2.45 7.62
CA GLY A 33 -17.07 3.69 7.81
C GLY A 33 -17.45 4.30 9.16
N SER A 34 -16.44 4.82 9.85
CA SER A 34 -16.63 5.60 11.07
C SER A 34 -15.33 6.32 11.42
N VAL A 35 -15.44 7.39 12.22
CA VAL A 35 -14.27 8.09 12.78
C VAL A 35 -13.41 7.12 13.62
N ALA A 36 -14.03 6.19 14.33
CA ALA A 36 -13.34 5.17 15.10
C ALA A 36 -12.49 4.24 14.21
N LEU A 37 -13.05 3.79 13.07
CA LEU A 37 -12.31 2.99 12.10
C LEU A 37 -11.14 3.77 11.49
N VAL A 38 -11.34 5.05 11.14
CA VAL A 38 -10.25 5.92 10.65
C VAL A 38 -9.13 6.04 11.67
N ALA A 39 -9.47 6.29 12.94
CA ALA A 39 -8.48 6.38 14.02
C ALA A 39 -7.74 5.05 14.22
N ALA A 40 -8.44 3.92 14.15
CA ALA A 40 -7.84 2.60 14.25
C ALA A 40 -6.88 2.31 13.09
N LEU A 41 -7.26 2.64 11.85
CA LEU A 41 -6.40 2.48 10.68
C LEU A 41 -5.20 3.43 10.74
N ALA A 42 -5.38 4.67 11.18
CA ALA A 42 -4.28 5.61 11.37
C ALA A 42 -3.28 5.11 12.43
N ALA A 43 -3.77 4.61 13.56
CA ALA A 43 -2.93 3.98 14.58
C ALA A 43 -2.19 2.75 14.03
N LEU A 44 -2.88 1.90 13.26
CA LEU A 44 -2.28 0.74 12.62
C LEU A 44 -1.19 1.14 11.61
N ALA A 45 -1.39 2.22 10.84
CA ALA A 45 -0.38 2.75 9.93
C ALA A 45 0.86 3.24 10.69
N VAL A 46 0.68 3.95 11.81
CA VAL A 46 1.80 4.38 12.66
C VAL A 46 2.55 3.17 13.23
N LEU A 47 1.83 2.17 13.74
CA LEU A 47 2.44 0.93 14.26
C LEU A 47 3.20 0.17 13.19
N ALA A 48 2.64 0.06 11.97
CA ALA A 48 3.31 -0.57 10.84
C ALA A 48 4.57 0.21 10.42
N ASN A 49 4.55 1.55 10.48
CA ASN A 49 5.72 2.37 10.17
C ASN A 49 6.85 2.17 11.19
N VAL A 50 6.52 2.26 12.48
CA VAL A 50 7.50 2.09 13.57
C VAL A 50 8.03 0.66 13.59
N GLY A 51 7.17 -0.34 13.50
CA GLY A 51 7.55 -1.75 13.46
C GLY A 51 8.39 -2.09 12.22
N GLY A 52 8.00 -1.56 11.05
CA GLY A 52 8.74 -1.72 9.81
C GLY A 52 10.15 -1.14 9.89
N ARG A 53 10.32 0.04 10.49
CA ARG A 53 11.64 0.65 10.73
C ARG A 53 12.50 -0.17 11.70
N ALA A 54 11.92 -0.59 12.83
CA ALA A 54 12.63 -1.41 13.81
C ALA A 54 13.11 -2.76 13.22
N LEU A 55 12.33 -3.35 12.33
CA LEU A 55 12.69 -4.56 11.61
C LEU A 55 13.92 -4.36 10.70
N LEU A 56 14.00 -3.24 9.98
CA LEU A 56 15.15 -2.90 9.12
C LEU A 56 16.47 -2.72 9.91
N ASP A 57 16.36 -2.29 11.16
CA ASP A 57 17.50 -2.07 12.06
C ASP A 57 17.96 -3.32 12.82
N SER A 58 17.24 -4.43 12.68
CA SER A 58 17.54 -5.68 13.39
C SER A 58 18.56 -6.59 12.68
N ALA A 59 19.13 -7.55 13.42
CA ALA A 59 20.07 -8.57 12.91
C ALA A 59 19.50 -9.46 11.78
N TRP A 60 18.19 -9.39 11.53
CA TRP A 60 17.46 -10.15 10.51
C TRP A 60 17.48 -9.53 9.11
N ARG A 61 18.30 -8.48 8.91
CA ARG A 61 18.54 -7.78 7.62
C ARG A 61 18.81 -8.71 6.42
N ARG A 62 19.21 -9.97 6.63
CA ARG A 62 19.46 -10.96 5.57
C ARG A 62 18.20 -11.60 4.97
N VAL A 63 17.01 -11.34 5.53
CA VAL A 63 15.74 -11.89 5.03
C VAL A 63 14.99 -10.85 4.19
N ASP A 64 14.65 -11.21 2.95
CA ASP A 64 14.07 -10.35 1.90
C ASP A 64 12.71 -9.70 2.26
N LEU A 65 12.00 -10.23 3.25
CA LEU A 65 10.64 -9.79 3.63
C LEU A 65 10.60 -8.39 4.29
N HIS A 66 11.74 -7.88 4.76
CA HIS A 66 11.83 -6.65 5.56
C HIS A 66 11.54 -5.38 4.76
N ALA A 67 11.97 -5.32 3.50
CA ALA A 67 11.76 -4.16 2.64
C ALA A 67 10.27 -3.92 2.34
N TYR A 68 9.45 -4.98 2.35
CA TYR A 68 8.00 -4.89 2.16
C TYR A 68 7.26 -4.52 3.44
N ALA A 69 7.66 -5.10 4.57
CA ALA A 69 7.08 -4.75 5.87
C ALA A 69 7.27 -3.26 6.19
N ALA A 70 8.40 -2.68 5.79
CA ALA A 70 8.70 -1.26 5.97
C ALA A 70 7.78 -0.30 5.20
N ASP A 71 7.10 -0.76 4.14
CA ASP A 71 6.21 0.08 3.32
C ASP A 71 4.73 -0.24 3.51
N LEU A 72 4.41 -1.27 4.29
CA LEU A 72 3.03 -1.72 4.51
C LEU A 72 2.14 -0.62 5.09
N TRP A 73 2.74 0.28 5.88
CA TRP A 73 2.05 1.45 6.45
C TRP A 73 1.44 2.36 5.38
N VAL A 74 2.01 2.43 4.18
CA VAL A 74 1.49 3.25 3.07
C VAL A 74 0.12 2.72 2.65
N GLY A 75 -0.02 1.40 2.54
CA GLY A 75 -1.29 0.75 2.22
C GLY A 75 -2.37 1.02 3.25
N VAL A 76 -2.02 0.87 4.53
CA VAL A 76 -2.93 1.11 5.64
C VAL A 76 -3.29 2.61 5.75
N LEU A 77 -2.36 3.51 5.47
CA LEU A 77 -2.63 4.95 5.43
C LEU A 77 -3.61 5.30 4.30
N VAL A 78 -3.40 4.76 3.10
CA VAL A 78 -4.32 4.94 1.97
C VAL A 78 -5.70 4.41 2.33
N ALA A 79 -5.79 3.27 3.02
CA ALA A 79 -7.05 2.75 3.54
C ALA A 79 -7.72 3.71 4.53
N ALA A 80 -6.96 4.30 5.46
CA ALA A 80 -7.47 5.29 6.41
C ALA A 80 -8.02 6.53 5.68
N VAL A 81 -7.30 7.03 4.67
CA VAL A 81 -7.73 8.17 3.84
C VAL A 81 -9.00 7.84 3.06
N ALA A 82 -9.10 6.63 2.49
CA ALA A 82 -10.30 6.20 1.75
C ALA A 82 -11.54 6.18 2.65
N VAL A 83 -11.43 5.65 3.87
CA VAL A 83 -12.54 5.65 4.84
C VAL A 83 -12.83 7.06 5.36
N ALA A 84 -11.82 7.90 5.56
CA ALA A 84 -12.00 9.28 6.00
C ALA A 84 -12.77 10.12 4.96
N ALA A 85 -12.64 9.79 3.67
CA ALA A 85 -13.42 10.41 2.60
C ALA A 85 -14.90 9.96 2.56
N ALA A 86 -15.23 8.84 3.22
CA ALA A 86 -16.59 8.29 3.31
C ALA A 86 -16.87 7.76 4.73
N PRO A 87 -16.99 8.66 5.74
CA PRO A 87 -17.07 8.28 7.14
C PRO A 87 -18.37 7.56 7.52
N ASP A 88 -19.41 7.64 6.69
CA ASP A 88 -20.70 6.97 6.88
C ASP A 88 -20.88 5.77 5.92
N ALA A 89 -19.80 5.29 5.30
CA ALA A 89 -19.85 4.16 4.39
C ALA A 89 -20.46 2.92 5.05
N THR A 90 -21.39 2.27 4.38
CA THR A 90 -21.86 0.94 4.76
C THR A 90 -20.72 -0.09 4.68
N PRO A 91 -20.83 -1.25 5.35
CA PRO A 91 -19.81 -2.30 5.26
C PRO A 91 -19.51 -2.74 3.81
N GLY A 92 -20.54 -2.79 2.95
CA GLY A 92 -20.38 -3.08 1.52
C GLY A 92 -19.60 -1.99 0.77
N GLU A 93 -19.80 -0.72 1.13
CA GLU A 93 -19.03 0.40 0.57
C GLU A 93 -17.58 0.40 1.07
N VAL A 94 -17.32 0.04 2.33
CA VAL A 94 -15.95 -0.16 2.85
C VAL A 94 -15.24 -1.27 2.07
N GLN A 95 -15.93 -2.37 1.77
CA GLN A 95 -15.39 -3.44 0.93
C GLN A 95 -15.11 -2.95 -0.50
N ALA A 96 -16.00 -2.14 -1.07
CA ALA A 96 -15.83 -1.54 -2.40
C ALA A 96 -14.64 -0.56 -2.43
N LEU A 97 -14.45 0.26 -1.40
CA LEU A 97 -13.26 1.10 -1.24
C LEU A 97 -11.98 0.25 -1.22
N GLY A 98 -12.01 -0.88 -0.51
CA GLY A 98 -10.93 -1.88 -0.58
C GLY A 98 -10.66 -2.35 -2.00
N GLY A 99 -11.70 -2.73 -2.74
CA GLY A 99 -11.59 -3.11 -4.16
C GLY A 99 -10.99 -2.02 -5.04
N LEU A 100 -11.36 -0.75 -4.84
CA LEU A 100 -10.81 0.39 -5.58
C LEU A 100 -9.32 0.61 -5.26
N VAL A 101 -8.93 0.50 -3.99
CA VAL A 101 -7.52 0.57 -3.57
C VAL A 101 -6.71 -0.57 -4.20
N GLY A 102 -7.25 -1.79 -4.23
CA GLY A 102 -6.63 -2.93 -4.88
C GLY A 102 -6.48 -2.74 -6.39
N LEU A 103 -7.53 -2.21 -7.04
CA LEU A 103 -7.50 -1.86 -8.46
C LEU A 103 -6.43 -0.81 -8.76
N ALA A 104 -6.30 0.23 -7.93
CA ALA A 104 -5.23 1.23 -8.08
C ALA A 104 -3.84 0.57 -7.99
N GLY A 105 -3.66 -0.40 -7.08
CA GLY A 105 -2.46 -1.22 -7.02
C GLY A 105 -2.19 -1.98 -8.32
N MET A 106 -3.22 -2.63 -8.88
CA MET A 106 -3.10 -3.36 -10.15
C MET A 106 -2.82 -2.44 -11.34
N VAL A 107 -3.43 -1.24 -11.39
CA VAL A 107 -3.13 -0.23 -12.41
C VAL A 107 -1.66 0.19 -12.33
N ASN A 108 -1.15 0.48 -11.13
CA ASN A 108 0.27 0.79 -10.93
C ASN A 108 1.18 -0.36 -11.39
N TYR A 109 0.79 -1.62 -11.11
CA TYR A 109 1.50 -2.80 -11.60
C TYR A 109 1.55 -2.86 -13.13
N PHE A 110 0.42 -2.62 -13.81
CA PHE A 110 0.35 -2.66 -15.27
C PHE A 110 1.05 -1.48 -15.94
N LEU A 111 1.20 -0.34 -15.26
CA LEU A 111 1.93 0.82 -15.77
C LEU A 111 3.46 0.69 -15.69
N ARG A 112 3.98 -0.36 -15.03
CA ARG A 112 5.43 -0.61 -14.92
C ARG A 112 6.20 -0.57 -16.25
N PRO A 113 5.74 -1.20 -17.34
CA PRO A 113 6.42 -1.11 -18.64
C PRO A 113 6.45 0.32 -19.17
N VAL A 114 5.40 1.10 -18.92
CA VAL A 114 5.29 2.51 -19.32
C VAL A 114 6.29 3.37 -18.56
N TYR A 115 6.40 3.21 -17.24
CA TYR A 115 7.40 3.92 -16.43
C TYR A 115 8.83 3.69 -16.93
N ARG A 116 9.14 2.43 -17.27
CA ARG A 116 10.46 2.05 -17.81
C ARG A 116 10.71 2.63 -19.20
N LEU A 117 9.70 2.63 -20.06
CA LEU A 117 9.79 3.25 -21.40
C LEU A 117 10.08 4.75 -21.30
N VAL A 118 9.29 5.47 -20.49
CA VAL A 118 9.42 6.92 -20.30
C VAL A 118 10.76 7.27 -19.68
N TYR A 119 11.18 6.55 -18.63
CA TYR A 119 12.49 6.76 -18.00
C TYR A 119 13.65 6.50 -18.99
N GLY A 120 13.55 5.44 -19.78
CA GLY A 120 14.54 5.11 -20.81
C GLY A 120 14.63 6.18 -21.90
N LEU A 121 13.50 6.71 -22.37
CA LEU A 121 13.45 7.81 -23.34
C LEU A 121 14.04 9.10 -22.76
N GLY A 122 13.63 9.49 -21.56
CA GLY A 122 14.14 10.69 -20.89
C GLY A 122 15.66 10.63 -20.68
N ARG A 123 16.18 9.46 -20.28
CA ARG A 123 17.63 9.26 -20.15
C ARG A 123 18.40 9.40 -21.46
N ARG A 124 17.83 8.95 -22.58
CA ARG A 124 18.48 9.07 -23.90
C ARG A 124 18.51 10.53 -24.35
N LEU A 125 17.41 11.25 -24.17
CA LEU A 125 17.31 12.67 -24.51
C LEU A 125 18.24 13.55 -23.66
N ALA A 126 18.39 13.25 -22.37
CA ALA A 126 19.29 13.98 -21.48
C ALA A 126 20.78 13.66 -21.68
N SER A 127 21.10 12.59 -22.42
CA SER A 127 22.49 12.20 -22.76
C SER A 127 22.95 12.71 -24.13
N GLN A 128 22.11 13.49 -24.83
CA GLN A 128 22.47 14.25 -26.02
C GLN A 128 22.78 15.70 -25.63
#